data_AF-A0A3M1BHG5-F1
#
_entry.id   AF-A0A3M1BHG5-F1
#
_cell.length_a   1.000
_cell.length_b   1.000
_cell.length_c   1.000
_cell.angle_alpha   90.00
_cell.angle_beta   90.00
_cell.angle_gamma   90.00
#
_symmetry.space_group_name_H-M   'P 1'
#
loop_
_entity.id
_entity.type
_entity.pdbx_description
1 polymer ?
#
loop_
_entity_poly.entity_id
_entity_poly.type
_entity_poly.pdbx_seq_one_letter_code
_entity_poly.pdbx_strand_id
1 'polypeptide(L)'
;NSLYVKWLDKPMEVLRTGVGNLYPEAAAHTRIPAGHPEGYLEAFANIYRNFAICLRSRLEGKEPDPVYMDFPTVSDGVRGMRFIERVVYAGSSEEKWVKF
;
A
#
# COMPACT_ATOMS: atom_id res chain seq x y z
N ASN A 1 -5.73 12.80 -5.68
CA ASN A 1 -5.74 11.32 -5.76
C ASN A 1 -6.08 10.88 -7.17
N SER A 2 -5.06 10.78 -8.03
CA SER A 2 -5.20 10.34 -9.43
C SER A 2 -4.13 9.30 -9.71
N LEU A 3 -4.52 8.17 -10.31
CA LEU A 3 -3.61 7.18 -10.84
C LEU A 3 -3.65 7.26 -12.38
N TYR A 4 -2.50 7.53 -12.98
CA TYR A 4 -2.35 7.58 -14.43
C TYR A 4 -1.89 6.22 -14.93
N VAL A 5 -2.73 5.53 -15.69
CA VAL A 5 -2.41 4.23 -16.29
C VAL A 5 -2.01 4.46 -17.74
N LYS A 6 -0.75 4.21 -18.05
CA LYS A 6 -0.17 4.37 -19.39
C LYS A 6 0.01 3.00 -20.02
N TRP A 7 -0.83 2.71 -21.00
CA TRP A 7 -0.83 1.45 -21.72
C TRP A 7 0.10 1.51 -22.93
N LEU A 8 0.54 0.33 -23.41
CA LEU A 8 1.38 0.24 -24.60
C LEU A 8 0.57 0.39 -25.90
N ASP A 9 -0.69 -0.03 -25.88
CA ASP A 9 -1.54 -0.30 -27.03
C ASP A 9 -2.86 0.47 -27.02
N LYS A 10 -3.14 1.24 -25.96
CA LYS A 10 -4.36 2.07 -25.86
C LYS A 10 -4.08 3.43 -25.19
N PRO A 11 -5.01 4.40 -25.31
CA PRO A 11 -4.84 5.71 -24.68
C PRO A 11 -4.61 5.62 -23.17
N MET A 12 -3.92 6.62 -22.62
CA MET A 12 -3.75 6.76 -21.19
C MET A 12 -5.12 6.90 -20.50
N GLU A 13 -5.30 6.17 -19.41
CA GLU A 13 -6.47 6.24 -18.55
C GLU A 13 -6.13 6.98 -17.25
N VAL A 14 -7.10 7.73 -16.73
CA VAL A 14 -6.98 8.40 -15.42
C VAL A 14 -7.99 7.79 -14.48
N LEU A 15 -7.51 7.02 -13.51
CA LEU A 15 -8.33 6.47 -12.43
C LEU A 15 -8.34 7.44 -11.25
N ARG A 16 -9.50 7.63 -10.62
CA ARG A 16 -9.71 8.55 -9.50
C ARG A 16 -10.34 7.78 -8.34
N THR A 17 -9.89 8.06 -7.12
CA THR A 17 -10.45 7.48 -5.91
C THR A 17 -11.96 7.69 -5.83
N GLY A 18 -12.71 6.64 -5.49
CA GLY A 18 -14.16 6.67 -5.38
C GLY A 18 -14.94 6.81 -6.70
N VAL A 19 -14.27 6.76 -7.87
CA VAL A 19 -14.93 6.91 -9.18
C VAL A 19 -14.94 5.58 -9.95
N GLY A 20 -16.13 5.17 -10.38
CA GLY A 20 -16.33 3.98 -11.20
C GLY A 20 -16.09 2.67 -10.44
N ASN A 21 -15.87 1.59 -11.19
CA ASN A 21 -15.61 0.27 -10.62
C ASN A 21 -14.12 0.13 -10.32
N LEU A 22 -13.76 0.38 -9.07
CA LEU A 22 -12.44 0.06 -8.52
C LEU A 22 -12.48 -1.30 -7.82
N TYR A 23 -11.30 -1.89 -7.60
CA TYR A 23 -11.19 -3.12 -6.80
C TYR A 23 -11.74 -2.92 -5.38
N PRO A 24 -12.31 -3.97 -4.75
CA PRO A 24 -12.91 -3.88 -3.41
C PRO A 24 -11.97 -3.27 -2.35
N GLU A 25 -10.68 -3.58 -2.44
CA GLU A 25 -9.64 -3.04 -1.57
C GLU A 25 -9.53 -1.52 -1.72
N ALA A 26 -9.53 -0.99 -2.94
CA ALA A 26 -9.48 0.46 -3.15
C ALA A 26 -10.77 1.15 -2.67
N ALA A 27 -11.92 0.52 -2.87
CA ALA A 27 -13.21 1.05 -2.43
C ALA A 27 -13.34 1.05 -0.89
N ALA A 28 -12.88 0.01 -0.21
CA ALA A 28 -12.95 -0.15 1.24
C ALA A 28 -12.14 0.88 2.05
N HIS A 29 -11.24 1.61 1.38
CA HIS A 29 -10.34 2.61 1.95
C HIS A 29 -10.71 4.06 1.58
N THR A 30 -11.81 4.26 0.85
CA THR A 30 -12.38 5.59 0.56
C THR A 30 -13.34 5.98 1.68
N ARG A 31 -13.22 7.18 2.24
CA ARG A 31 -14.02 7.67 3.37
C ARG A 31 -15.07 8.69 2.96
N ILE A 32 -14.76 9.51 1.97
CA ILE A 32 -15.64 10.59 1.49
C ILE A 32 -15.96 10.43 0.00
N PRO A 33 -17.10 10.97 -0.47
CA PRO A 33 -17.52 10.82 -1.86
C PRO A 33 -16.49 11.38 -2.84
N ALA A 34 -16.46 10.79 -4.05
CA ALA A 34 -15.59 11.22 -5.12
C ALA A 34 -15.64 12.74 -5.36
N GLY A 35 -14.48 13.32 -5.66
CA GLY A 35 -14.30 14.77 -5.82
C GLY A 35 -13.89 15.50 -4.55
N HIS A 36 -14.17 14.95 -3.36
CA HIS A 36 -13.66 15.51 -2.11
C HIS A 36 -12.21 15.03 -1.88
N PRO A 37 -11.29 15.95 -1.55
CA PRO A 37 -9.89 15.60 -1.38
C PRO A 37 -9.68 14.81 -0.09
N GLU A 38 -9.20 13.59 -0.24
CA GLU A 38 -8.48 12.86 0.82
C GLU A 38 -6.98 13.02 0.60
N GLY A 39 -6.18 12.80 1.63
CA GLY A 39 -4.74 12.90 1.55
C GLY A 39 -4.02 12.03 2.56
N TYR A 40 -2.91 12.56 3.06
CA TYR A 40 -1.96 11.84 3.89
C TYR A 40 -2.57 11.32 5.21
N LEU A 41 -3.45 12.09 5.83
CA LEU A 41 -4.09 11.71 7.09
C LEU A 41 -5.04 10.52 6.90
N GLU A 42 -5.84 10.53 5.84
CA GLU A 42 -6.75 9.43 5.51
C GLU A 42 -5.97 8.17 5.18
N ALA A 43 -4.85 8.30 4.46
CA ALA A 43 -3.95 7.18 4.16
C ALA A 43 -3.37 6.55 5.44
N PHE A 44 -2.86 7.36 6.38
CA PHE A 44 -2.37 6.86 7.66
C PHE A 44 -3.48 6.20 8.49
N ALA A 45 -4.65 6.84 8.54
CA ALA A 45 -5.78 6.32 9.27
C ALA A 45 -6.28 4.99 8.67
N ASN A 46 -6.09 4.74 7.37
CA ASN A 46 -6.39 3.44 6.75
C ASN A 46 -5.42 2.34 7.22
N ILE A 47 -4.12 2.62 7.31
CA ILE A 47 -3.13 1.66 7.85
C ILE A 47 -3.50 1.25 9.29
N TYR A 48 -3.78 2.24 10.16
CA TYR A 48 -4.15 1.96 11.55
C TYR A 48 -5.48 1.21 11.68
N ARG A 49 -6.48 1.59 10.87
CA ARG A 49 -7.78 0.92 10.86
C ARG A 49 -7.64 -0.55 10.46
N ASN A 50 -6.89 -0.83 9.40
CA ASN A 50 -6.66 -2.18 8.90
C ASN A 50 -5.96 -3.05 9.95
N PHE A 51 -4.87 -2.54 10.51
CA PHE A 51 -4.18 -3.19 11.62
C PHE A 51 -5.13 -3.51 12.80
N ALA A 52 -5.93 -2.51 13.23
CA ALA A 52 -6.84 -2.69 14.36
C ALA A 52 -7.95 -3.72 14.07
N ILE A 53 -8.49 -3.76 12.85
CA ILE A 53 -9.47 -4.75 12.42
C ILE A 53 -8.84 -6.15 12.49
N CYS A 54 -7.68 -6.35 11.88
CA CYS A 54 -7.00 -7.65 11.87
C CYS A 54 -6.58 -8.10 13.27
N LEU A 55 -6.10 -7.19 14.11
CA LEU A 55 -5.78 -7.47 15.50
C LEU A 55 -7.01 -7.97 16.26
N ARG A 56 -8.13 -7.26 16.14
CA ARG A 56 -9.39 -7.65 16.80
C ARG A 56 -9.89 -9.01 16.32
N SER A 57 -9.88 -9.28 15.00
CA SER A 57 -10.29 -10.60 14.47
C SER A 57 -9.46 -11.72 15.09
N ARG A 58 -8.13 -11.55 15.18
CA ARG A 58 -7.23 -12.54 15.80
C ARG A 58 -7.50 -12.74 17.30
N LEU A 59 -7.73 -11.65 18.03
CA LEU A 59 -8.08 -11.73 19.46
C LEU A 59 -9.42 -12.46 19.70
N GLU A 60 -10.34 -12.39 18.74
CA GLU A 60 -11.60 -13.13 18.75
C GLU A 60 -11.48 -14.57 18.20
N GLY A 61 -10.28 -15.03 17.83
CA GLY A 61 -10.06 -16.36 17.26
C GLY A 61 -10.61 -16.52 15.83
N LYS A 62 -10.79 -15.41 15.10
CA LYS A 62 -11.30 -15.39 13.72
C LYS A 62 -10.17 -15.04 12.75
N GLU A 63 -10.26 -15.59 11.54
CA GLU A 63 -9.41 -15.14 10.44
C GLU A 63 -9.80 -13.72 10.01
N PRO A 64 -8.84 -12.79 9.87
CA PRO A 64 -9.12 -11.47 9.33
C PRO A 64 -9.60 -11.53 7.88
N ASP A 65 -10.52 -10.63 7.52
CA ASP A 65 -10.92 -10.45 6.13
C ASP A 65 -9.71 -9.95 5.29
N PRO A 66 -9.36 -10.62 4.19
CA PRO A 66 -8.25 -10.23 3.32
C PRO A 66 -8.27 -8.77 2.87
N VAL A 67 -9.45 -8.14 2.70
CA VAL A 67 -9.57 -6.73 2.31
C VAL A 67 -8.87 -5.78 3.30
N TYR A 68 -8.80 -6.15 4.59
CA TYR A 68 -8.16 -5.35 5.63
C TYR A 68 -6.74 -5.78 5.96
N MET A 69 -6.19 -6.77 5.25
CA MET A 69 -4.81 -7.23 5.45
C MET A 69 -3.77 -6.36 4.72
N ASP A 70 -4.22 -5.30 4.04
CA ASP A 70 -3.35 -4.32 3.38
C ASP A 70 -2.77 -3.31 4.39
N PHE A 71 -1.69 -3.71 5.07
CA PHE A 71 -0.84 -2.85 5.88
C PHE A 71 0.56 -3.47 6.02
N PRO A 72 1.62 -2.67 6.28
CA PRO A 72 2.97 -3.18 6.39
C PRO A 72 3.13 -4.20 7.53
N THR A 73 3.84 -5.29 7.23
CA THR A 73 4.18 -6.35 8.18
C THR A 73 5.61 -6.19 8.71
N VAL A 74 5.98 -7.00 9.71
CA VAL A 74 7.36 -7.08 10.19
C VAL A 74 8.31 -7.51 9.06
N SER A 75 7.88 -8.41 8.18
CA SER A 75 8.68 -8.85 7.03
C SER A 75 8.97 -7.71 6.06
N ASP A 76 8.03 -6.78 5.86
CA ASP A 76 8.24 -5.59 5.03
C ASP A 76 9.27 -4.64 5.67
N GLY A 77 9.23 -4.51 7.00
CA GLY A 77 10.24 -3.75 7.75
C GLY A 77 11.65 -4.35 7.61
N VAL A 78 11.79 -5.67 7.78
CA VAL A 78 13.07 -6.37 7.59
C VAL A 78 13.58 -6.23 6.16
N ARG A 79 12.69 -6.35 5.17
CA ARG A 79 13.01 -6.14 3.75
C ARG A 79 13.51 -4.71 3.50
N GLY A 80 12.89 -3.71 4.12
CA GLY A 80 13.33 -2.31 4.05
C GLY A 80 14.72 -2.10 4.63
N MET A 81 15.00 -2.66 5.82
CA MET A 81 16.33 -2.59 6.44
C MET A 81 17.40 -3.26 5.58
N ARG A 82 17.09 -4.43 5.00
CA ARG A 82 17.99 -5.13 4.07
C ARG A 82 18.27 -4.29 2.82
N PHE A 83 17.27 -3.60 2.29
CA PHE A 83 17.47 -2.71 1.14
C PHE A 83 18.46 -1.59 1.47
N ILE A 84 18.28 -0.93 2.62
CA ILE A 84 19.19 0.14 3.08
C ILE A 84 20.62 -0.40 3.23
N GLU A 85 20.79 -1.54 3.90
CA GLU A 85 22.09 -2.20 4.06
C GLU A 85 22.80 -2.41 2.71
N ARG A 86 22.08 -2.96 1.72
CA ARG A 86 22.65 -3.26 0.39
C ARG A 86 23.00 -2.01 -0.40
N VAL A 87 22.18 -0.96 -0.33
CA VAL A 87 22.47 0.32 -0.97
C VAL A 87 23.71 0.97 -0.35
N VAL A 88 23.84 0.94 0.97
CA VAL A 88 25.01 1.49 1.67
C VAL A 88 26.28 0.72 1.31
N TYR A 89 26.23 -0.63 1.31
CA TYR A 89 27.35 -1.47 0.89
C TYR A 89 27.78 -1.17 -0.56
N ALA A 90 26.84 -1.11 -1.51
CA ALA A 90 27.16 -0.83 -2.91
C ALA A 90 27.74 0.58 -3.09
N GLY A 91 27.34 1.53 -2.23
CA GLY A 91 27.89 2.88 -2.19
C GLY A 91 29.37 2.93 -1.77
N SER A 92 29.78 2.09 -0.82
CA SER A 92 31.16 2.06 -0.30
C SER A 92 32.07 1.01 -0.96
N SER A 93 31.50 0.06 -1.71
CA SER A 93 32.22 -1.01 -2.42
C SER A 93 32.47 -0.66 -3.90
N GLU A 94 33.45 -1.30 -4.53
CA GLU A 94 33.59 -1.31 -5.99
C GLU A 94 32.48 -2.14 -6.67
N GLU A 95 31.92 -3.12 -5.95
CA GLU A 95 30.81 -3.95 -6.42
C GLU A 95 29.48 -3.19 -6.32
N LYS A 96 28.91 -2.81 -7.46
CA LYS A 96 27.69 -1.98 -7.54
C LYS A 96 26.39 -2.76 -7.59
N TRP A 97 26.43 -4.01 -8.07
CA TRP A 97 25.28 -4.90 -8.12
C TRP A 97 25.44 -5.97 -7.06
N VAL A 98 24.59 -5.93 -6.04
CA VAL A 98 24.62 -6.87 -4.92
C VAL A 98 23.35 -7.69 -4.83
N LYS A 99 23.51 -8.93 -4.38
CA LYS A 99 22.37 -9.83 -4.18
C LYS A 99 21.40 -9.26 -3.12
N PHE A 100 20.10 -9.29 -3.43
CA PHE A 100 19.01 -8.87 -2.55
C PHE A 100 18.17 -10.06 -2.06
#